data_AF-A0A963JPJ3-F1
#
_entry.id   AF-A0A963JPJ3-F1
#
_cell.length_a   1.000
_cell.length_b   1.000
_cell.length_c   1.000
_cell.angle_alpha   90.00
_cell.angle_beta   90.00
_cell.angle_gamma   90.00
#
_symmetry.space_group_name_H-M   'P 1'
#
loop_
_entity.id
_entity.type
_entity.pdbx_description
1 polymer ?
#
loop_
_entity_poly.entity_id
_entity_poly.type
_entity_poly.pdbx_seq_one_letter_code
_entity_poly.pdbx_strand_id
1 'polypeptide(L)'
;MSARYPAPDLNTLPEDIRTKILAVQEKAGFIPNVFLGFARRPAEWRAFFAYHDALMEPESAGRTSNLTKGDREMIVTTTSAANKCLY
;
A
#
# COMPACT_ATOMS: atom_id res chain seq x y z
N MET A 1 -19.71 0.97 -2.73
CA MET A 1 -19.05 1.17 -4.04
C MET A 1 -18.83 -0.20 -4.67
N SER A 2 -19.22 -0.42 -5.92
CA SER A 2 -18.89 -1.65 -6.65
C SER A 2 -17.45 -1.59 -7.15
N ALA A 3 -16.70 -2.69 -7.06
CA ALA A 3 -15.33 -2.75 -7.55
C ALA A 3 -15.33 -2.71 -9.09
N ARG A 4 -14.63 -1.73 -9.69
CA ARG A 4 -14.52 -1.60 -11.16
C ARG A 4 -13.75 -2.75 -11.81
N TYR A 5 -12.85 -3.38 -11.06
CA TYR A 5 -12.02 -4.49 -11.49
C TYR A 5 -12.16 -5.65 -10.50
N PRO A 6 -12.11 -6.92 -10.96
CA PRO A 6 -12.14 -8.06 -10.06
C PRO A 6 -10.89 -8.09 -9.17
N ALA A 7 -11.07 -8.49 -7.92
CA ALA A 7 -9.98 -8.82 -7.03
C ALA A 7 -9.29 -10.12 -7.51
N PRO A 8 -7.97 -10.26 -7.34
CA PRO A 8 -7.28 -11.51 -7.65
C PRO A 8 -7.63 -12.58 -6.61
N ASP A 9 -7.56 -13.86 -7.00
CA ASP A 9 -7.55 -14.97 -6.06
C ASP A 9 -6.20 -15.00 -5.34
N LEU A 10 -6.21 -14.88 -4.01
CA LEU A 10 -5.01 -14.90 -3.17
C LEU A 10 -4.16 -16.16 -3.36
N ASN A 11 -4.77 -17.29 -3.71
CA ASN A 11 -4.07 -18.56 -3.95
C ASN A 11 -3.26 -18.55 -5.25
N THR A 12 -3.56 -17.62 -6.16
CA THR A 12 -2.90 -17.48 -7.45
C THR A 12 -1.80 -16.42 -7.45
N LEU A 13 -1.67 -15.67 -6.35
CA LEU A 13 -0.67 -14.61 -6.25
C LEU A 13 0.75 -15.18 -6.07
N PRO A 14 1.77 -14.51 -6.64
CA PRO A 14 3.16 -14.79 -6.32
C PRO A 14 3.41 -14.81 -4.81
N GLU A 15 4.28 -15.72 -4.37
CA GLU A 15 4.52 -15.99 -2.95
C GLU A 15 4.96 -14.76 -2.15
N ASP A 16 5.82 -13.91 -2.74
CA ASP A 16 6.29 -12.68 -2.11
C ASP A 16 5.14 -11.69 -1.83
N ILE A 17 4.22 -11.55 -2.79
CA ILE A 17 3.04 -10.69 -2.66
C ILE A 17 2.09 -11.27 -1.61
N ARG A 18 1.78 -12.57 -1.69
CA ARG A 18 0.92 -13.27 -0.73
C ARG A 18 1.45 -13.13 0.69
N THR A 19 2.75 -13.31 0.88
CA THR A 19 3.42 -13.21 2.19
C THR A 19 3.28 -11.81 2.78
N LYS A 20 3.53 -10.75 1.99
CA LYS A 20 3.35 -9.37 2.48
C LYS A 20 1.89 -9.08 2.82
N ILE A 21 0.93 -9.55 2.01
CA ILE A 21 -0.51 -9.37 2.29
C ILE A 21 -0.90 -10.02 3.62
N LEU A 22 -0.47 -11.26 3.87
CA LEU A 22 -0.75 -11.98 5.11
C LEU A 22 -0.09 -11.32 6.33
N ALA A 23 1.15 -10.84 6.20
CA ALA A 23 1.82 -10.11 7.27
C ALA A 23 1.09 -8.80 7.63
N VAL A 24 0.55 -8.10 6.63
CA VAL A 24 -0.30 -6.90 6.86
C VAL A 24 -1.61 -7.30 7.52
N GLN A 25 -2.24 -8.39 7.10
CA GLN A 25 -3.47 -8.89 7.72
C GLN A 25 -3.27 -9.20 9.19
N GLU A 26 -2.19 -9.88 9.55
CA GLU A 26 -1.86 -10.21 10.94
C GLU A 26 -1.65 -8.95 11.78
N LYS A 27 -0.93 -7.96 11.24
CA LYS A 27 -0.64 -6.70 11.94
C LYS A 27 -1.85 -5.79 12.08
N ALA A 28 -2.68 -5.68 11.05
CA ALA A 28 -3.79 -4.71 10.99
C ALA A 28 -5.15 -5.31 11.37
N GLY A 29 -5.27 -6.64 11.42
CA GLY A 29 -6.54 -7.36 11.62
C GLY A 29 -7.41 -7.46 10.36
N PHE A 30 -6.99 -6.87 9.25
CA PHE A 30 -7.66 -6.94 7.94
C PHE A 30 -6.66 -6.63 6.80
N ILE A 31 -7.05 -6.89 5.56
CA ILE A 31 -6.25 -6.52 4.37
C ILE A 31 -6.77 -5.18 3.81
N PRO A 32 -5.97 -4.10 3.83
CA PRO A 32 -6.38 -2.85 3.18
C PRO A 32 -6.59 -3.05 1.67
N ASN A 33 -7.70 -2.50 1.14
CA ASN A 33 -8.12 -2.78 -0.24
C ASN A 33 -7.08 -2.41 -1.31
N VAL A 34 -6.18 -1.45 -1.04
CA VAL A 34 -5.08 -1.10 -1.97
C VAL A 34 -4.16 -2.29 -2.27
N PHE A 35 -3.93 -3.19 -1.31
CA PHE A 35 -3.14 -4.40 -1.53
C PHE A 35 -3.81 -5.33 -2.54
N LEU A 36 -5.12 -5.56 -2.40
CA LEU A 36 -5.90 -6.41 -3.30
C LEU A 36 -6.12 -5.74 -4.66
N GLY A 37 -6.31 -4.42 -4.68
CA GLY A 37 -6.55 -3.63 -5.87
C GLY A 37 -5.37 -3.64 -6.85
N PHE A 38 -4.14 -3.58 -6.35
CA PHE A 38 -2.93 -3.69 -7.18
C PHE A 38 -2.53 -5.13 -7.48
N ALA A 39 -2.89 -6.10 -6.64
CA ALA A 39 -2.37 -7.47 -6.75
C ALA A 39 -2.75 -8.19 -8.06
N ARG A 40 -3.78 -7.72 -8.78
CA ARG A 40 -4.09 -8.14 -10.16
C ARG A 40 -2.96 -7.88 -11.18
N ARG A 41 -2.01 -7.01 -10.86
CA ARG A 41 -0.84 -6.69 -11.68
C ARG A 41 0.43 -6.71 -10.80
N PRO A 42 1.03 -7.90 -10.62
CA PRO A 42 2.15 -8.10 -9.69
C PRO A 42 3.35 -7.15 -9.86
N ALA A 43 3.70 -6.80 -11.11
CA ALA A 43 4.79 -5.87 -11.37
C ALA A 43 4.47 -4.45 -10.87
N GLU A 44 3.25 -3.96 -11.12
CA GLU A 44 2.79 -2.66 -10.62
C GLU A 44 2.69 -2.66 -9.08
N TRP A 45 2.18 -3.75 -8.50
CA TRP A 45 2.11 -3.93 -7.05
C TRP A 45 3.48 -3.77 -6.39
N ARG A 46 4.50 -4.48 -6.91
CA ARG A 46 5.87 -4.41 -6.35
C ARG A 46 6.45 -3.02 -6.46
N ALA A 47 6.33 -2.38 -7.62
CA ALA A 47 6.85 -1.03 -7.83
C ALA A 47 6.14 -0.01 -6.90
N PHE A 48 4.82 -0.10 -6.77
CA PHE A 48 4.03 0.79 -5.93
C PHE A 48 4.46 0.68 -4.45
N PHE A 49 4.48 -0.53 -3.89
CA PHE A 49 4.81 -0.71 -2.47
C PHE A 49 6.29 -0.46 -2.17
N ALA A 50 7.21 -0.75 -3.10
CA ALA A 50 8.61 -0.39 -2.93
C ALA A 50 8.79 1.13 -2.84
N TYR A 51 8.08 1.91 -3.68
CA TYR A 51 8.16 3.36 -3.64
C TYR A 51 7.44 3.96 -2.43
N HIS A 52 6.28 3.39 -2.07
CA HIS A 52 5.57 3.73 -0.84
C HIS A 52 6.47 3.55 0.38
N ASP A 53 7.08 2.37 0.57
CA ASP A 53 7.91 2.09 1.74
C ASP A 53 9.15 3.01 1.76
N ALA A 54 9.76 3.28 0.61
CA ALA A 54 10.88 4.23 0.52
C ALA A 54 10.52 5.66 0.96
N LEU A 55 9.26 6.09 0.83
CA LEU A 55 8.81 7.42 1.22
C LEU A 55 8.23 7.45 2.64
N MET A 56 7.37 6.49 2.98
CA MET A 56 6.56 6.45 4.19
C MET A 56 7.25 5.76 5.37
N GLU A 57 8.21 4.86 5.09
CA GLU A 57 9.01 4.15 6.08
C GLU A 57 10.49 4.18 5.64
N PRO A 58 11.09 5.38 5.50
CA PRO A 58 12.38 5.60 4.85
C PRO A 58 13.55 4.84 5.48
N GLU A 59 13.45 4.54 6.77
CA GLU A 59 14.42 3.73 7.49
C GLU A 59 14.53 2.31 6.88
N SER A 60 13.41 1.77 6.35
CA SER A 60 13.38 0.49 5.64
C SER A 60 14.14 0.53 4.31
N ALA A 61 14.37 1.72 3.75
CA ALA A 61 15.14 1.95 2.53
C ALA A 61 16.53 2.55 2.81
N GLY A 62 16.99 2.55 4.07
CA GLY A 62 18.32 3.02 4.45
C GLY A 62 18.52 4.53 4.34
N ARG A 63 17.44 5.32 4.39
CA ARG A 63 17.51 6.79 4.37
C ARG A 63 16.89 7.40 5.62
N THR A 64 17.32 8.60 5.98
CA THR A 64 16.69 9.40 7.02
C THR A 64 15.67 10.37 6.42
N SER A 65 14.77 10.89 7.26
CA SER A 65 13.75 11.86 6.87
C SER A 65 13.62 12.93 7.95
N ASN A 66 13.56 14.19 7.53
CA ASN A 66 13.26 15.31 8.42
C ASN A 66 11.74 15.45 8.68
N LEU A 67 10.92 14.68 7.97
CA LEU A 67 9.49 14.56 8.21
C LEU A 67 9.24 13.41 9.16
N THR A 68 8.47 13.67 10.21
CA THR A 68 7.94 12.64 11.11
C THR A 68 6.89 11.79 10.38
N LYS A 69 6.50 10.67 10.99
CA LYS A 69 5.38 9.87 10.48
C LYS A 69 4.10 10.70 10.35
N GLY A 70 3.80 11.54 11.34
CA GLY A 70 2.64 12.43 11.32
C GLY A 70 2.68 13.45 10.18
N ASP A 71 3.84 14.05 9.91
CA ASP A 71 3.99 15.04 8.82
C ASP A 71 3.71 14.42 7.45
N ARG A 72 4.17 13.19 7.23
CA ARG A 72 3.92 12.45 5.98
C ARG A 72 2.43 12.16 5.80
N GLU A 73 1.75 11.69 6.85
CA GLU A 73 0.30 11.44 6.81
C GLU A 73 -0.52 12.72 6.65
N MET A 74 -0.08 13.85 7.22
CA MET A 74 -0.72 15.15 7.01
C MET A 74 -0.67 15.55 5.53
N ILE A 75 0.50 15.42 4.88
CA ILE A 75 0.66 15.72 3.45
C ILE A 75 -0.24 14.81 2.60
N VAL A 76 -0.26 13.50 2.89
CA VAL A 76 -1.14 12.54 2.21
C VAL A 76 -2.61 12.95 2.38
N THR A 77 -3.04 13.22 3.60
CA THR A 77 -4.44 13.57 3.89
C THR A 77 -4.86 14.86 3.19
N THR A 78 -4.05 15.92 3.27
CA THR A 78 -4.37 17.21 2.64
C THR A 78 -4.42 17.12 1.12
N THR A 79 -3.48 16.39 0.51
CA THR A 79 -3.46 16.22 -0.95
C THR A 79 -4.56 15.30 -1.46
N SER A 80 -4.92 14.24 -0.72
CA SER A 80 -6.07 13.38 -1.02
C SER A 80 -7.39 14.14 -0.94
N ALA A 81 -7.57 14.97 0.09
CA ALA A 81 -8.76 15.82 0.24
C ALA A 81 -8.90 16.81 -0.93
N ALA A 82 -7.80 17.47 -1.33
CA ALA A 82 -7.78 18.36 -2.48
C ALA A 82 -8.16 17.65 -3.79
N ASN A 83 -7.75 16.39 -3.95
CA ASN A 83 -8.05 15.55 -5.11
C ASN A 83 -9.40 14.81 -5.03
N LYS A 84 -10.16 14.98 -3.94
CA LYS A 84 -11.41 14.24 -3.69
C LYS A 84 -11.23 12.71 -3.78
N CYS A 85 -10.06 12.22 -3.34
CA CYS A 85 -9.78 10.79 -3.26
C CYS A 85 -10.40 10.24 -1.97
N LEU A 86 -11.44 9.40 -2.11
CA LEU A 86 -12.21 8.89 -0.98
C LEU A 86 -11.49 7.78 -0.20
N TYR A 87 -10.73 6.95 -0.91
CA TYR A 87 -9.85 5.94 -0.30
C TYR A 87 -8.58 6.63 0.17
#